data_AF-A0A9E3U745-F1
#
_entry.id   AF-A0A9E3U745-F1
#
_cell.length_a   1.000
_cell.length_b   1.000
_cell.length_c   1.000
_cell.angle_alpha   90.00
_cell.angle_beta   90.00
_cell.angle_gamma   90.00
#
_symmetry.space_group_name_H-M   'P 1'
#
loop_
_entity.id
_entity.type
_entity.pdbx_description
1 polymer ?
#
loop_
_entity_poly.entity_id
_entity_poly.type
_entity_poly.pdbx_seq_one_letter_code
_entity_poly.pdbx_strand_id
1 'polypeptide(L)'
;MLIIRTSPKKLKHVKGLLRAGAYIAGLSLVITGIQIRSARAEVKDRTVELGRQMITLAEATQHDVNKVVLNGQTMWVGSSLSDDTAKKILDRYEAYCGKNGAHSSAEWRALANDNKAAADKPFLSTGILRGGDDREGTVTCFTKTDASKPSVAEAVKAFAETGDLGALGAARYVYVKSTDSGRSVVLTAWTDDKFNILDLVGEEGKDVAGAEFSEIPRVPSSQRVFSARLEGTPFGMNVYRSKESPSAVAKYFDTELQVAGWAAIDVGMEKREGSEEGPQVGRVYEKDNVVLTLASKADPKDGTTFTALGLAGVGAVHPGGQSGANKNVKIH
;
A
#
# COMPACT_ATOMS: atom_id res chain seq x y z
N MET A 1 -32.37 37.69 39.79
CA MET A 1 -30.92 37.91 39.99
C MET A 1 -30.49 37.19 41.26
N LEU A 2 -30.09 35.91 41.18
CA LEU A 2 -29.74 35.09 42.35
C LEU A 2 -28.26 35.32 42.71
N ILE A 3 -27.99 36.07 43.77
CA ILE A 3 -26.64 36.33 44.27
C ILE A 3 -26.23 35.14 45.15
N ILE A 4 -25.51 34.17 44.57
CA ILE A 4 -24.98 33.02 45.30
C ILE A 4 -23.80 33.49 46.15
N ARG A 5 -24.02 33.72 47.45
CA ARG A 5 -22.95 33.93 48.45
C ARG A 5 -22.19 32.62 48.66
N THR A 6 -21.06 32.46 47.96
CA THR A 6 -20.15 31.34 48.20
C THR A 6 -19.36 31.57 49.49
N SER A 7 -19.50 30.65 50.44
CA SER A 7 -18.74 30.66 51.70
C SER A 7 -17.23 30.57 51.42
N PRO A 8 -16.39 31.40 52.06
CA PRO A 8 -14.93 31.42 51.83
C PRO A 8 -14.24 30.08 52.15
N LYS A 9 -14.87 29.21 52.96
CA LYS A 9 -14.38 27.84 53.18
C LYS A 9 -14.50 26.96 51.94
N LYS A 10 -15.58 27.10 51.16
CA LYS A 10 -15.77 26.33 49.91
C LYS A 10 -14.76 26.71 48.83
N LEU A 11 -14.35 27.99 48.78
CA LEU A 11 -13.35 28.47 47.81
C LEU A 11 -11.98 27.79 47.98
N LYS A 12 -11.59 27.45 49.22
CA LYS A 12 -10.32 26.76 49.49
C LYS A 12 -10.33 25.32 48.99
N HIS A 13 -11.45 24.60 49.12
CA HIS A 13 -11.58 23.23 48.61
C HIS A 13 -11.64 23.18 47.09
N VAL A 14 -12.32 24.13 46.44
CA VAL A 14 -12.36 24.23 44.98
C VAL A 14 -10.97 24.48 44.39
N LYS A 15 -10.14 25.33 45.02
CA LYS A 15 -8.74 25.54 44.57
C LYS A 15 -7.87 24.27 44.71
N GLY A 16 -8.09 23.47 45.74
CA GLY A 16 -7.41 22.18 45.92
C GLY A 16 -7.78 21.17 44.83
N LEU A 17 -9.08 21.03 44.55
CA LEU A 17 -9.60 20.17 43.50
C LEU A 17 -9.12 20.57 42.09
N LEU A 18 -9.09 21.87 41.79
CA LEU A 18 -8.58 22.38 40.51
C LEU A 18 -7.10 22.03 40.30
N ARG A 19 -6.27 22.14 41.34
CA ARG A 19 -4.86 21.75 41.27
C ARG A 19 -4.69 20.26 41.04
N ALA A 20 -5.39 19.43 41.82
CA ALA A 20 -5.36 17.97 41.64
C ALA A 20 -5.83 17.57 40.23
N GLY A 21 -6.91 18.18 39.73
CA GLY A 21 -7.42 17.95 38.38
C GLY A 21 -6.41 18.31 37.29
N ALA A 22 -5.72 19.45 37.41
CA ALA A 22 -4.68 19.84 36.45
C ALA A 22 -3.50 18.85 36.45
N TYR A 23 -3.06 18.35 37.61
CA TYR A 23 -2.01 17.33 37.71
C TYR A 23 -2.44 16.01 37.05
N ILE A 24 -3.65 15.54 37.32
CA ILE A 24 -4.17 14.29 36.73
C ILE A 24 -4.32 14.43 35.22
N ALA A 25 -4.82 15.58 34.73
CA ALA A 25 -4.94 15.85 33.29
C ALA A 25 -3.57 15.87 32.61
N GLY A 26 -2.57 16.54 33.20
CA GLY A 26 -1.20 16.56 32.68
C GLY A 26 -0.57 15.17 32.66
N LEU A 27 -0.73 14.39 33.74
CA LEU A 27 -0.22 13.01 33.80
C LEU A 27 -0.91 12.11 32.77
N SER A 28 -2.22 12.25 32.60
CA SER A 28 -2.99 11.48 31.61
C SER A 28 -2.49 11.78 30.19
N LEU A 29 -2.25 13.05 29.86
CA LEU A 29 -1.69 13.44 28.56
C LEU A 29 -0.29 12.83 28.31
N VAL A 30 0.56 12.80 29.34
CA VAL A 30 1.89 12.18 29.24
C VAL A 30 1.78 10.66 29.02
N ILE A 31 0.93 9.97 29.79
CA ILE A 31 0.72 8.52 29.65
C ILE A 31 0.13 8.19 28.27
N THR A 32 -0.88 8.94 27.81
CA THR A 32 -1.46 8.78 26.48
C THR A 32 -0.41 9.03 25.38
N GLY A 33 0.45 10.05 25.53
CA GLY A 33 1.54 10.31 24.60
C GLY A 33 2.55 9.17 24.51
N ILE A 34 2.90 8.54 25.64
CA ILE A 34 3.80 7.38 25.68
C ILE A 34 3.14 6.15 25.04
N GLN A 35 1.87 5.87 25.35
CA GLN A 35 1.10 4.76 24.79
C GLN A 35 0.97 4.84 23.25
N ILE A 36 0.76 6.04 22.70
CA ILE A 36 0.70 6.24 21.24
C ILE A 36 2.03 5.91 20.57
N ARG A 37 3.16 6.24 21.21
CA ARG A 37 4.49 5.95 20.67
C ARG A 37 4.82 4.46 20.75
N SER A 38 4.46 3.78 21.84
CA SER A 38 4.66 2.33 21.99
C SER A 38 3.77 1.53 21.03
N ALA A 39 2.52 1.94 20.83
CA ALA A 39 1.62 1.28 19.87
C ALA A 39 2.14 1.35 18.43
N ARG A 40 2.78 2.45 18.03
CA ARG A 40 3.41 2.57 16.70
C ARG A 40 4.66 1.71 16.54
N ALA A 41 5.41 1.47 17.62
CA ALA A 41 6.59 0.60 17.59
C ALA A 41 6.17 -0.87 17.51
N GLU A 42 5.18 -1.29 18.30
CA GLU A 42 4.71 -2.69 18.33
C GLU A 42 4.14 -3.15 16.98
N VAL A 43 3.37 -2.29 16.29
CA VAL A 43 2.85 -2.62 14.95
C VAL A 43 3.99 -2.77 13.94
N LYS A 44 5.02 -1.92 14.01
CA LYS A 44 6.18 -2.02 13.10
C LYS A 44 6.99 -3.30 13.31
N ASP A 45 7.11 -3.77 14.54
CA ASP A 45 7.91 -4.96 14.85
C ASP A 45 7.21 -6.25 14.40
N ARG A 46 5.89 -6.35 14.56
CA ARG A 46 5.12 -7.53 14.12
C ARG A 46 5.12 -7.71 12.60
N THR A 47 5.10 -6.61 11.83
CA THR A 47 5.04 -6.68 10.36
C THR A 47 6.40 -7.01 9.74
N VAL A 48 7.49 -6.51 10.33
CA VAL A 48 8.86 -6.88 9.94
C VAL A 48 9.12 -8.36 10.24
N GLU A 49 8.69 -8.85 11.41
CA GLU A 49 8.81 -10.26 11.76
C GLU A 49 8.04 -11.15 10.79
N LEU A 50 6.83 -10.74 10.41
CA LEU A 50 6.04 -11.45 9.41
C LEU A 50 6.70 -11.42 8.02
N GLY A 51 7.29 -10.29 7.61
CA GLY A 51 8.08 -10.22 6.38
C GLY A 51 9.26 -11.20 6.37
N ARG A 52 9.95 -11.34 7.51
CA ARG A 52 11.03 -12.33 7.69
C ARG A 52 10.52 -13.76 7.59
N GLN A 53 9.32 -14.05 8.08
CA GLN A 53 8.70 -15.37 7.93
C GLN A 53 8.42 -15.69 6.46
N MET A 54 7.93 -14.72 5.68
CA MET A 54 7.73 -14.88 4.23
C MET A 54 9.06 -15.12 3.50
N ILE A 55 10.12 -14.38 3.86
CA ILE A 55 11.47 -14.61 3.30
C ILE A 55 11.97 -16.02 3.64
N THR A 56 11.76 -16.47 4.87
CA THR A 56 12.16 -17.81 5.32
C THR A 56 11.43 -18.90 4.52
N LEU A 57 10.15 -18.70 4.20
CA LEU A 57 9.38 -19.62 3.35
C LEU A 57 9.90 -19.70 1.91
N ALA A 58 10.59 -18.66 1.42
CA ALA A 58 11.22 -18.67 0.12
C ALA A 58 12.63 -19.31 0.12
N GLU A 59 13.23 -19.58 1.29
CA GLU A 59 14.65 -20.00 1.42
C GLU A 59 15.60 -19.09 0.61
N ALA A 60 15.33 -17.79 0.60
CA ALA A 60 15.99 -16.88 -0.33
C ALA A 60 17.30 -16.29 0.20
N THR A 61 18.25 -16.07 -0.72
CA THR A 61 19.61 -15.58 -0.40
C THR A 61 19.76 -14.06 -0.51
N GLN A 62 18.89 -13.39 -1.26
CA GLN A 62 18.79 -11.93 -1.39
C GLN A 62 17.34 -11.54 -1.16
N HIS A 63 17.10 -10.52 -0.34
CA HIS A 63 15.75 -10.09 0.02
C HIS A 63 15.67 -8.59 0.18
N ASP A 64 14.66 -8.00 -0.46
CA ASP A 64 14.27 -6.61 -0.25
C ASP A 64 12.81 -6.60 0.18
N VAL A 65 12.52 -6.03 1.35
CA VAL A 65 11.15 -5.81 1.84
C VAL A 65 10.91 -4.33 1.93
N ASN A 66 9.88 -3.87 1.23
CA ASN A 66 9.54 -2.48 1.16
C ASN A 66 8.08 -2.27 1.57
N LYS A 67 7.84 -1.19 2.32
CA LYS A 67 6.49 -0.75 2.66
C LYS A 67 5.94 0.11 1.53
N VAL A 68 4.79 -0.28 1.01
CA VAL A 68 4.06 0.42 -0.04
C VAL A 68 2.81 1.05 0.57
N VAL A 69 2.61 2.34 0.33
CA VAL A 69 1.39 3.06 0.71
C VAL A 69 0.57 3.33 -0.54
N LEU A 70 -0.57 2.66 -0.67
CA LEU A 70 -1.52 2.77 -1.78
C LEU A 70 -2.79 3.49 -1.31
N ASN A 71 -3.07 4.68 -1.83
CA ASN A 71 -4.18 5.53 -1.40
C ASN A 71 -4.30 5.66 0.13
N GLY A 72 -3.17 5.76 0.83
CA GLY A 72 -3.11 5.77 2.29
C GLY A 72 -3.19 4.41 3.00
N GLN A 73 -3.57 3.34 2.29
CA GLN A 73 -3.51 1.97 2.81
C GLN A 73 -2.09 1.42 2.76
N THR A 74 -1.69 0.68 3.79
CA THR A 74 -0.34 0.09 3.87
C THR A 74 -0.38 -1.35 3.42
N MET A 75 0.54 -1.70 2.53
CA MET A 75 0.92 -3.09 2.26
C MET A 75 2.44 -3.20 2.19
N TRP A 76 2.92 -4.43 2.16
CA TRP A 76 4.33 -4.73 2.08
C TRP A 76 4.58 -5.58 0.86
N VAL A 77 5.70 -5.34 0.21
CA VAL A 77 6.15 -6.11 -0.95
C VAL A 77 7.57 -6.61 -0.68
N GLY A 78 7.76 -7.91 -0.84
CA GLY A 78 9.05 -8.56 -0.74
C GLY A 78 9.45 -9.18 -2.07
N SER A 79 10.70 -9.02 -2.49
CA SER A 79 11.27 -9.74 -3.63
C SER A 79 12.46 -10.57 -3.20
N SER A 80 12.64 -11.74 -3.81
CA SER A 80 13.74 -12.61 -3.47
C SER A 80 14.08 -13.64 -4.56
N LEU A 81 15.27 -14.23 -4.48
CA LEU A 81 15.74 -15.30 -5.36
C LEU A 81 15.95 -16.58 -4.55
N SER A 82 15.41 -17.69 -5.04
CA SER A 82 15.48 -19.00 -4.41
C SER A 82 16.07 -20.02 -5.37
N ASP A 83 16.77 -21.03 -4.84
CA ASP A 83 17.30 -22.14 -5.62
C ASP A 83 16.28 -23.30 -5.75
N ASP A 84 15.13 -23.18 -5.06
CA ASP A 84 14.04 -24.14 -5.16
C ASP A 84 13.19 -23.93 -6.42
N THR A 85 12.49 -25.00 -6.81
CA THR A 85 11.51 -24.94 -7.90
C THR A 85 10.28 -24.14 -7.51
N ALA A 86 9.63 -23.52 -8.50
CA ALA A 86 8.40 -22.76 -8.28
C ALA A 86 7.33 -23.60 -7.55
N LYS A 87 7.16 -24.87 -7.97
CA LYS A 87 6.25 -25.81 -7.31
C LYS A 87 6.56 -25.99 -5.82
N LYS A 88 7.82 -26.26 -5.45
CA LYS A 88 8.21 -26.49 -4.05
C LYS A 88 7.95 -25.24 -3.19
N ILE A 89 8.24 -24.05 -3.72
CA ILE A 89 7.97 -22.79 -3.03
C ILE A 89 6.47 -22.59 -2.82
N LEU A 90 5.65 -22.76 -3.87
CA LEU A 90 4.19 -22.63 -3.78
C LEU A 90 3.59 -23.66 -2.81
N ASP A 91 4.10 -24.90 -2.78
CA ASP A 91 3.69 -25.93 -1.82
C ASP A 91 3.95 -25.48 -0.36
N ARG A 92 5.10 -24.83 -0.08
CA ARG A 92 5.39 -24.27 1.25
C ARG A 92 4.42 -23.15 1.63
N TYR A 93 4.11 -22.25 0.71
CA TYR A 93 3.16 -21.16 0.96
C TYR A 93 1.73 -21.66 1.15
N GLU A 94 1.29 -22.65 0.36
CA GLU A 94 -0.02 -23.29 0.56
C GLU A 94 -0.11 -23.98 1.93
N ALA A 95 0.92 -24.73 2.31
CA ALA A 95 0.98 -25.35 3.64
C ALA A 95 0.95 -24.30 4.77
N TYR A 96 1.66 -23.19 4.60
CA TYR A 96 1.62 -22.06 5.53
C TYR A 96 0.21 -21.46 5.63
N CYS A 97 -0.46 -21.23 4.49
CA CYS A 97 -1.83 -20.74 4.44
C CYS A 97 -2.81 -21.69 5.11
N GLY A 98 -2.66 -23.00 4.93
CA GLY A 98 -3.51 -24.01 5.57
C GLY A 98 -3.34 -24.04 7.09
N LYS A 99 -2.12 -23.85 7.59
CA LYS A 99 -1.81 -23.84 9.03
C LYS A 99 -2.23 -22.53 9.72
N ASN A 100 -2.08 -21.39 9.04
CA ASN A 100 -2.26 -20.06 9.62
C ASN A 100 -3.51 -19.33 9.09
N GLY A 101 -4.37 -20.04 8.38
CA GLY A 101 -5.59 -19.48 7.78
C GLY A 101 -6.44 -18.77 8.84
N ALA A 102 -6.98 -17.60 8.47
CA ALA A 102 -7.89 -16.85 9.33
C ALA A 102 -9.14 -17.66 9.71
N HIS A 103 -9.56 -18.53 8.79
CA HIS A 103 -10.71 -19.40 8.92
C HIS A 103 -10.40 -20.79 8.37
N SER A 104 -11.12 -21.79 8.88
CA SER A 104 -10.96 -23.17 8.44
C SER A 104 -11.56 -23.40 7.05
N SER A 105 -11.03 -24.38 6.32
CA SER A 105 -11.62 -24.81 5.05
C SER A 105 -13.06 -25.30 5.19
N ALA A 106 -13.45 -25.83 6.36
CA ALA A 106 -14.81 -26.26 6.64
C ALA A 106 -15.80 -25.10 6.66
N GLU A 107 -15.43 -23.97 7.26
CA GLU A 107 -16.26 -22.75 7.29
C GLU A 107 -16.42 -22.14 5.89
N TRP A 108 -15.34 -22.10 5.10
CA TRP A 108 -15.41 -21.65 3.71
C TRP A 108 -16.36 -22.52 2.87
N ARG A 109 -16.26 -23.86 2.99
CA ARG A 109 -17.19 -24.79 2.32
C ARG A 109 -18.64 -24.60 2.75
N ALA A 110 -18.89 -24.39 4.05
CA ALA A 110 -20.22 -24.12 4.56
C ALA A 110 -20.83 -22.88 3.88
N LEU A 111 -20.07 -21.78 3.83
CA LEU A 111 -20.49 -20.57 3.11
C LEU A 111 -20.74 -20.82 1.62
N ALA A 112 -19.88 -21.60 0.96
CA ALA A 112 -20.02 -21.93 -0.45
C ALA A 112 -21.29 -22.74 -0.74
N ASN A 113 -21.63 -23.70 0.12
CA ASN A 113 -22.81 -24.54 -0.02
C ASN A 113 -24.11 -23.76 0.15
N ASP A 114 -24.11 -22.75 1.03
CA ASP A 114 -25.26 -21.87 1.25
C ASP A 114 -25.51 -20.93 0.05
N ASN A 115 -24.53 -20.78 -0.86
CA ASN A 115 -24.62 -19.92 -2.02
C ASN A 115 -24.38 -20.69 -3.32
N LYS A 116 -25.45 -21.10 -4.01
CA LYS A 116 -25.36 -21.90 -5.25
C LYS A 116 -24.46 -21.31 -6.36
N ALA A 117 -24.19 -20.00 -6.34
CA ALA A 117 -23.27 -19.33 -7.28
C ALA A 117 -21.78 -19.47 -6.92
N ALA A 118 -21.46 -20.09 -5.78
CA ALA A 118 -20.11 -20.21 -5.20
C ALA A 118 -19.51 -21.62 -5.31
N ALA A 119 -20.32 -22.64 -5.60
CA ALA A 119 -19.92 -24.05 -5.51
C ALA A 119 -18.70 -24.41 -6.40
N ASP A 120 -18.54 -23.74 -7.54
CA ASP A 120 -17.46 -24.01 -8.50
C ASP A 120 -16.21 -23.15 -8.28
N LYS A 121 -16.12 -22.38 -7.19
CA LYS A 121 -14.99 -21.47 -6.96
C LYS A 121 -13.97 -22.10 -6.00
N PRO A 122 -12.75 -22.48 -6.47
CA PRO A 122 -11.74 -23.18 -5.67
C PRO A 122 -11.41 -22.48 -4.34
N PHE A 123 -11.32 -21.14 -4.37
CA PHE A 123 -11.04 -20.33 -3.18
C PHE A 123 -12.06 -20.54 -2.05
N LEU A 124 -13.36 -20.67 -2.39
CA LEU A 124 -14.42 -20.83 -1.40
C LEU A 124 -14.46 -22.23 -0.78
N SER A 125 -13.63 -23.16 -1.25
CA SER A 125 -13.54 -24.52 -0.68
C SER A 125 -12.42 -24.68 0.36
N THR A 126 -11.40 -23.83 0.32
CA THR A 126 -10.20 -23.97 1.16
C THR A 126 -9.78 -22.67 1.85
N GLY A 127 -10.25 -21.51 1.39
CA GLY A 127 -9.70 -20.21 1.78
C GLY A 127 -8.33 -19.91 1.16
N ILE A 128 -7.89 -20.75 0.21
CA ILE A 128 -6.60 -20.65 -0.48
C ILE A 128 -6.87 -20.66 -1.99
N LEU A 129 -6.38 -19.64 -2.69
CA LEU A 129 -6.39 -19.60 -4.13
C LEU A 129 -4.99 -19.93 -4.63
N ARG A 130 -4.85 -21.04 -5.35
CA ARG A 130 -3.63 -21.43 -6.04
C ARG A 130 -3.87 -21.46 -7.54
N GLY A 131 -2.92 -20.96 -8.32
CA GLY A 131 -2.97 -21.00 -9.77
C GLY A 131 -1.58 -21.04 -10.39
N GLY A 132 -1.52 -21.36 -11.69
CA GLY A 132 -0.27 -21.48 -12.45
C GLY A 132 0.06 -22.91 -12.85
N ASP A 133 1.32 -23.12 -13.22
CA ASP A 133 1.92 -24.37 -13.68
C ASP A 133 3.23 -24.67 -12.92
N ASP A 134 4.04 -25.60 -13.44
CA ASP A 134 5.31 -26.01 -12.82
C ASP A 134 6.42 -24.96 -12.89
N ARG A 135 6.30 -23.98 -13.79
CA ARG A 135 7.30 -22.91 -14.00
C ARG A 135 6.87 -21.58 -13.39
N GLU A 136 5.58 -21.32 -13.24
CA GLU A 136 5.08 -20.06 -12.74
C GLU A 136 3.76 -20.25 -12.01
N GLY A 137 3.57 -19.59 -10.88
CA GLY A 137 2.31 -19.67 -10.18
C GLY A 137 2.15 -18.72 -9.03
N THR A 138 0.98 -18.79 -8.42
CA THR A 138 0.58 -17.92 -7.31
C THR A 138 -0.12 -18.70 -6.21
N VAL A 139 0.00 -18.20 -4.98
CA VAL A 139 -0.84 -18.59 -3.85
C VAL A 139 -1.34 -17.32 -3.17
N THR A 140 -2.65 -17.26 -2.91
CA THR A 140 -3.31 -16.18 -2.17
C THR A 140 -4.13 -16.76 -1.02
N CYS A 141 -4.02 -16.19 0.17
CA CYS A 141 -4.83 -16.58 1.33
C CYS A 141 -4.99 -15.43 2.33
N PHE A 142 -5.85 -15.62 3.33
CA PHE A 142 -5.95 -14.74 4.49
C PHE A 142 -5.45 -15.46 5.74
N THR A 143 -4.57 -14.79 6.48
CA THR A 143 -4.01 -15.33 7.73
C THR A 143 -4.63 -14.68 8.95
N LYS A 144 -4.78 -15.44 10.03
CA LYS A 144 -5.44 -14.97 11.25
C LYS A 144 -4.67 -13.83 11.90
N THR A 145 -5.40 -12.81 12.32
CA THR A 145 -4.89 -11.64 13.05
C THR A 145 -5.86 -11.23 14.17
N ASP A 146 -5.48 -10.22 14.96
CA ASP A 146 -6.32 -9.69 16.04
C ASP A 146 -7.59 -9.00 15.49
N ALA A 147 -7.56 -8.52 14.25
CA ALA A 147 -8.70 -7.91 13.57
C ALA A 147 -9.64 -8.91 12.86
N SER A 148 -9.20 -10.17 12.69
CA SER A 148 -10.00 -11.21 12.02
C SER A 148 -11.29 -11.47 12.78
N LYS A 149 -12.41 -11.59 12.07
CA LYS A 149 -13.68 -11.93 12.73
C LYS A 149 -13.69 -13.39 13.18
N PRO A 150 -14.45 -13.75 14.22
CA PRO A 150 -14.52 -15.11 14.73
C PRO A 150 -14.98 -16.17 13.71
N SER A 151 -15.84 -15.80 12.76
CA SER A 151 -16.39 -16.71 11.75
C SER A 151 -16.31 -16.12 10.34
N VAL A 152 -16.26 -16.98 9.32
CA VAL A 152 -16.26 -16.55 7.90
C VAL A 152 -17.50 -15.70 7.58
N ALA A 153 -18.68 -16.07 8.09
CA ALA A 153 -19.90 -15.33 7.81
C ALA A 153 -19.85 -13.89 8.35
N GLU A 154 -19.37 -13.71 9.58
CA GLU A 154 -19.16 -12.38 10.17
C GLU A 154 -18.05 -11.61 9.44
N ALA A 155 -16.99 -12.29 9.03
CA ALA A 155 -15.87 -11.71 8.29
C ALA A 155 -16.32 -11.17 6.93
N VAL A 156 -17.04 -11.98 6.14
CA VAL A 156 -17.59 -11.60 4.84
C VAL A 156 -18.60 -10.48 4.98
N LYS A 157 -19.49 -10.53 5.99
CA LYS A 157 -20.43 -9.45 6.27
C LYS A 157 -19.71 -8.14 6.59
N ALA A 158 -18.74 -8.18 7.51
CA ALA A 158 -17.98 -6.99 7.91
C ALA A 158 -17.18 -6.42 6.73
N PHE A 159 -16.56 -7.28 5.90
CA PHE A 159 -15.88 -6.86 4.68
C PHE A 159 -16.86 -6.25 3.67
N ALA A 160 -18.04 -6.84 3.45
CA ALA A 160 -19.03 -6.29 2.54
C ALA A 160 -19.56 -4.92 2.98
N GLU A 161 -19.69 -4.70 4.30
CA GLU A 161 -20.15 -3.43 4.86
C GLU A 161 -19.06 -2.34 4.86
N THR A 162 -17.80 -2.72 5.07
CA THR A 162 -16.72 -1.74 5.33
C THR A 162 -15.65 -1.67 4.26
N GLY A 163 -15.47 -2.72 3.46
CA GLY A 163 -14.34 -2.90 2.55
C GLY A 163 -13.03 -3.34 3.22
N ASP A 164 -12.99 -3.54 4.54
CA ASP A 164 -11.75 -3.86 5.25
C ASP A 164 -11.40 -5.35 5.15
N LEU A 165 -10.32 -5.68 4.42
CA LEU A 165 -9.80 -7.04 4.32
C LEU A 165 -9.38 -7.59 5.69
N GLY A 166 -9.00 -6.72 6.64
CA GLY A 166 -8.63 -7.12 8.00
C GLY A 166 -9.68 -7.98 8.70
N ALA A 167 -10.97 -7.79 8.37
CA ALA A 167 -12.06 -8.60 8.89
C ALA A 167 -11.95 -10.08 8.46
N LEU A 168 -11.45 -10.34 7.25
CA LEU A 168 -11.15 -11.68 6.71
C LEU A 168 -9.79 -12.21 7.18
N GLY A 169 -8.95 -11.35 7.75
CA GLY A 169 -7.57 -11.60 8.12
C GLY A 169 -6.58 -10.83 7.24
N ALA A 170 -5.30 -10.97 7.53
CA ALA A 170 -4.27 -10.28 6.77
C ALA A 170 -3.99 -11.03 5.46
N ALA A 171 -4.14 -10.34 4.33
CA ALA A 171 -3.97 -10.91 3.01
C ALA A 171 -2.50 -11.27 2.78
N ARG A 172 -2.28 -12.43 2.15
CA ARG A 172 -0.98 -12.94 1.72
C ARG A 172 -1.09 -13.31 0.26
N TYR A 173 -0.14 -12.82 -0.53
CA TYR A 173 0.02 -13.15 -1.93
C TYR A 173 1.47 -13.53 -2.16
N VAL A 174 1.68 -14.60 -2.89
CA VAL A 174 2.98 -14.96 -3.45
C VAL A 174 2.82 -15.23 -4.93
N TYR A 175 3.79 -14.76 -5.70
CA TYR A 175 4.02 -15.07 -7.09
C TYR A 175 5.42 -15.65 -7.22
N VAL A 176 5.54 -16.75 -7.95
CA VAL A 176 6.81 -17.42 -8.19
C VAL A 176 6.97 -17.67 -9.67
N LYS A 177 8.16 -17.41 -10.20
CA LYS A 177 8.52 -17.71 -11.58
C LYS A 177 9.92 -18.30 -11.65
N SER A 178 10.03 -19.48 -12.25
CA SER A 178 11.29 -20.12 -12.59
C SER A 178 12.02 -19.31 -13.67
N THR A 179 13.30 -19.03 -13.43
CA THR A 179 14.23 -18.44 -14.38
C THR A 179 14.85 -19.50 -15.27
N ASP A 180 15.46 -19.09 -16.38
CA ASP A 180 16.15 -20.01 -17.29
C ASP A 180 17.41 -20.64 -16.66
N SER A 181 17.93 -20.06 -15.58
CA SER A 181 19.04 -20.62 -14.79
C SER A 181 18.63 -21.75 -13.83
N GLY A 182 17.34 -22.09 -13.75
CA GLY A 182 16.80 -23.08 -12.83
C GLY A 182 16.49 -22.56 -11.42
N ARG A 183 16.84 -21.30 -11.11
CA ARG A 183 16.42 -20.58 -9.89
C ARG A 183 15.00 -20.04 -10.02
N SER A 184 14.37 -19.66 -8.91
CA SER A 184 13.04 -19.02 -8.89
C SER A 184 13.10 -17.59 -8.37
N VAL A 185 12.45 -16.66 -9.08
CA VAL A 185 12.12 -15.32 -8.57
C VAL A 185 10.83 -15.44 -7.77
N VAL A 186 10.84 -14.91 -6.55
CA VAL A 186 9.68 -14.91 -5.65
C VAL A 186 9.32 -13.46 -5.35
N LEU A 187 8.07 -13.09 -5.66
CA LEU A 187 7.47 -11.83 -5.26
C LEU A 187 6.38 -12.13 -4.24
N THR A 188 6.41 -11.44 -3.11
CA THR A 188 5.42 -11.54 -2.05
C THR A 188 4.77 -10.20 -1.83
N ALA A 189 3.47 -10.21 -1.54
CA ALA A 189 2.73 -9.03 -1.15
C ALA A 189 1.82 -9.38 0.02
N TRP A 190 1.74 -8.49 1.00
CA TRP A 190 0.89 -8.74 2.15
C TRP A 190 0.38 -7.47 2.82
N THR A 191 -0.77 -7.58 3.48
CA THR A 191 -1.37 -6.48 4.24
C THR A 191 -1.15 -6.67 5.73
N ASP A 192 -1.38 -5.61 6.50
CA ASP A 192 -1.51 -5.68 7.95
C ASP A 192 -2.97 -5.95 8.33
N ASP A 193 -3.31 -5.76 9.61
CA ASP A 193 -4.63 -5.98 10.20
C ASP A 193 -5.72 -5.05 9.69
N LYS A 194 -5.34 -3.97 9.00
CA LYS A 194 -6.27 -3.00 8.42
C LYS A 194 -5.87 -2.72 6.98
N PHE A 195 -6.79 -3.02 6.06
CA PHE A 195 -6.61 -2.69 4.65
C PHE A 195 -7.97 -2.57 3.98
N ASN A 196 -8.43 -1.34 3.76
CA ASN A 196 -9.73 -1.08 3.17
C ASN A 196 -9.64 -0.93 1.65
N ILE A 197 -10.27 -1.84 0.90
CA ILE A 197 -10.26 -1.80 -0.56
C ILE A 197 -11.11 -0.66 -1.13
N LEU A 198 -12.11 -0.17 -0.39
CA LEU A 198 -12.94 0.94 -0.84
C LEU A 198 -12.14 2.26 -0.84
N ASP A 199 -11.18 2.39 0.08
CA ASP A 199 -10.23 3.50 0.10
C ASP A 199 -9.30 3.50 -1.14
N LEU A 200 -9.19 2.37 -1.87
CA LEU A 200 -8.42 2.29 -3.11
C LEU A 200 -9.18 2.82 -4.34
N VAL A 201 -10.51 2.78 -4.33
CA VAL A 201 -11.33 3.26 -5.47
C VAL A 201 -11.59 4.75 -5.37
N GLY A 202 -11.67 5.29 -4.15
CA GLY A 202 -11.97 6.68 -3.88
C GLY A 202 -13.44 7.04 -4.08
N GLU A 203 -13.80 8.25 -3.65
CA GLU A 203 -15.12 8.83 -3.89
C GLU A 203 -15.08 9.80 -5.07
N GLU A 204 -16.16 9.86 -5.84
CA GLU A 204 -16.26 10.81 -6.94
C GLU A 204 -16.16 12.26 -6.43
N GLY A 205 -15.39 13.09 -7.14
CA GLY A 205 -15.16 14.49 -6.78
C GLY A 205 -14.27 14.71 -5.54
N LYS A 206 -13.75 13.67 -4.88
CA LYS A 206 -12.80 13.79 -3.76
C LYS A 206 -11.46 13.13 -4.07
N ASP A 207 -10.37 13.76 -3.66
CA ASP A 207 -9.07 13.12 -3.75
C ASP A 207 -9.04 11.82 -2.94
N VAL A 208 -8.47 10.76 -3.52
CA VAL A 208 -8.07 9.58 -2.75
C VAL A 208 -7.02 9.98 -1.72
N ALA A 209 -6.95 9.26 -0.59
CA ALA A 209 -5.92 9.48 0.41
C ALA A 209 -4.50 9.28 -0.17
N GLY A 210 -3.49 9.86 0.49
CA GLY A 210 -2.12 9.93 -0.02
C GLY A 210 -1.58 11.36 0.03
N ALA A 211 -0.36 11.54 -0.46
CA ALA A 211 0.30 12.85 -0.49
C ALA A 211 0.67 13.27 -1.92
N GLU A 212 0.99 14.55 -2.09
CA GLU A 212 1.64 15.07 -3.29
C GLU A 212 3.15 14.86 -3.24
N PHE A 213 3.83 14.84 -4.39
CA PHE A 213 5.28 14.94 -4.40
C PHE A 213 5.67 16.38 -4.02
N SER A 214 6.63 16.56 -3.12
CA SER A 214 6.94 17.86 -2.51
C SER A 214 7.36 18.95 -3.50
N GLU A 215 7.99 18.57 -4.61
CA GLU A 215 8.55 19.49 -5.61
C GLU A 215 7.85 19.43 -6.98
N ILE A 216 6.84 18.57 -7.12
CA ILE A 216 6.12 18.39 -8.38
C ILE A 216 4.73 19.00 -8.19
N PRO A 217 4.42 20.13 -8.84
CA PRO A 217 3.13 20.75 -8.69
C PRO A 217 2.05 19.90 -9.37
N ARG A 218 0.84 19.95 -8.83
CA ARG A 218 -0.33 19.33 -9.46
C ARG A 218 -0.94 20.30 -10.47
N VAL A 219 -1.40 19.79 -11.61
CA VAL A 219 -2.27 20.54 -12.54
C VAL A 219 -3.45 21.17 -11.79
N PRO A 220 -3.70 22.48 -11.91
CA PRO A 220 -4.81 23.14 -11.24
C PRO A 220 -6.15 22.45 -11.48
N SER A 221 -7.00 22.40 -10.45
CA SER A 221 -8.35 21.81 -10.52
C SER A 221 -8.40 20.32 -10.89
N SER A 222 -7.27 19.60 -10.90
CA SER A 222 -7.27 18.14 -11.05
C SER A 222 -7.54 17.44 -9.72
N GLN A 223 -8.07 16.21 -9.80
CA GLN A 223 -8.41 15.34 -8.66
C GLN A 223 -7.48 14.12 -8.67
N ARG A 224 -6.87 13.78 -7.53
CA ARG A 224 -6.11 12.52 -7.40
C ARG A 224 -7.06 11.35 -7.32
N VAL A 225 -6.88 10.43 -8.26
CA VAL A 225 -7.63 9.17 -8.32
C VAL A 225 -6.78 7.98 -7.92
N PHE A 226 -5.45 8.16 -7.83
CA PHE A 226 -4.54 7.14 -7.34
C PHE A 226 -3.25 7.76 -6.76
N SER A 227 -2.70 7.13 -5.72
CA SER A 227 -1.40 7.43 -5.12
C SER A 227 -0.75 6.12 -4.67
N ALA A 228 0.50 5.91 -5.06
CA ALA A 228 1.34 4.83 -4.58
C ALA A 228 2.71 5.40 -4.17
N ARG A 229 3.24 4.96 -3.04
CA ARG A 229 4.60 5.30 -2.62
C ARG A 229 5.31 4.13 -1.99
N LEU A 230 6.61 4.05 -2.24
CA LEU A 230 7.51 3.16 -1.52
C LEU A 230 8.17 3.96 -0.40
N GLU A 231 7.83 3.65 0.84
CA GLU A 231 8.26 4.44 2.01
C GLU A 231 9.80 4.43 2.14
N GLY A 232 10.38 5.61 2.39
CA GLY A 232 11.83 5.77 2.53
C GLY A 232 12.60 5.89 1.21
N THR A 233 11.91 5.93 0.06
CA THR A 233 12.53 6.07 -1.26
C THR A 233 11.87 7.19 -2.06
N PRO A 234 12.48 7.70 -3.15
CA PRO A 234 11.81 8.59 -4.08
C PRO A 234 10.79 7.88 -4.99
N PHE A 235 10.65 6.54 -4.92
CA PHE A 235 9.74 5.82 -5.78
C PHE A 235 8.28 6.07 -5.41
N GLY A 236 7.49 6.49 -6.39
CA GLY A 236 6.05 6.66 -6.23
C GLY A 236 5.34 6.99 -7.51
N MET A 237 4.01 6.94 -7.47
CA MET A 237 3.15 7.30 -8.56
C MET A 237 1.93 8.04 -8.04
N ASN A 238 1.56 9.14 -8.69
CA ASN A 238 0.25 9.76 -8.52
C ASN A 238 -0.47 9.78 -9.86
N VAL A 239 -1.77 9.49 -9.85
CA VAL A 239 -2.64 9.64 -11.03
C VAL A 239 -3.72 10.66 -10.72
N TYR A 240 -3.88 11.61 -11.62
CA TYR A 240 -4.84 12.68 -11.53
C TYR A 240 -5.83 12.62 -12.68
N ARG A 241 -7.05 13.07 -12.41
CA ARG A 241 -8.14 13.28 -13.35
C ARG A 241 -8.35 14.78 -13.53
N SER A 242 -8.48 15.26 -14.76
CA SER A 242 -8.74 16.68 -15.06
C SER A 242 -9.56 16.86 -16.34
N LYS A 243 -10.02 18.10 -16.59
CA LYS A 243 -10.68 18.50 -17.85
C LYS A 243 -9.71 19.14 -18.86
N GLU A 244 -8.45 19.30 -18.48
CA GLU A 244 -7.43 19.86 -19.35
C GLU A 244 -7.07 18.88 -20.46
N SER A 245 -6.67 19.36 -21.63
CA SER A 245 -6.18 18.47 -22.68
C SER A 245 -4.82 17.87 -22.31
N PRO A 246 -4.45 16.69 -22.81
CA PRO A 246 -3.13 16.10 -22.55
C PRO A 246 -1.96 17.01 -22.95
N SER A 247 -2.12 17.82 -24.00
CA SER A 247 -1.11 18.81 -24.41
C SER A 247 -1.04 20.02 -23.49
N ALA A 248 -2.18 20.49 -22.95
CA ALA A 248 -2.21 21.56 -21.96
C ALA A 248 -1.54 21.10 -20.65
N VAL A 249 -1.81 19.87 -20.22
CA VAL A 249 -1.13 19.24 -19.07
C VAL A 249 0.38 19.19 -19.28
N ALA A 250 0.85 18.70 -20.43
CA ALA A 250 2.29 18.62 -20.69
C ALA A 250 2.94 20.01 -20.69
N LYS A 251 2.31 21.01 -21.33
CA LYS A 251 2.81 22.39 -21.34
C LYS A 251 2.87 23.00 -19.94
N TYR A 252 1.89 22.69 -19.09
CA TYR A 252 1.90 23.11 -17.69
C TYR A 252 3.14 22.56 -16.96
N PHE A 253 3.39 21.26 -17.04
CA PHE A 253 4.57 20.66 -16.41
C PHE A 253 5.89 21.13 -17.03
N ASP A 254 5.96 21.29 -18.35
CA ASP A 254 7.13 21.85 -19.03
C ASP A 254 7.49 23.23 -18.44
N THR A 255 6.50 24.07 -18.16
CA THR A 255 6.71 25.41 -17.59
C THR A 255 7.11 25.34 -16.12
N GLU A 256 6.30 24.68 -15.29
CA GLU A 256 6.48 24.68 -13.84
C GLU A 256 7.73 23.92 -13.39
N LEU A 257 8.03 22.79 -14.03
CA LEU A 257 9.19 21.99 -13.66
C LEU A 257 10.50 22.64 -14.09
N GLN A 258 10.54 23.31 -15.25
CA GLN A 258 11.71 24.09 -15.65
C GLN A 258 11.99 25.24 -14.67
N VAL A 259 10.95 25.94 -14.21
CA VAL A 259 11.08 26.97 -13.16
C VAL A 259 11.59 26.37 -11.85
N ALA A 260 11.19 25.14 -11.51
CA ALA A 260 11.66 24.39 -10.36
C ALA A 260 13.04 23.71 -10.54
N GLY A 261 13.71 23.94 -11.68
CA GLY A 261 15.07 23.46 -11.98
C GLY A 261 15.16 22.04 -12.52
N TRP A 262 14.05 21.45 -12.98
CA TRP A 262 14.06 20.17 -13.67
C TRP A 262 14.44 20.34 -15.14
N ALA A 263 15.26 19.43 -15.65
CA ALA A 263 15.60 19.36 -17.06
C ALA A 263 14.64 18.41 -17.78
N ALA A 264 14.02 18.86 -18.87
CA ALA A 264 13.25 17.97 -19.74
C ALA A 264 14.20 17.10 -20.58
N ILE A 265 13.96 15.80 -20.60
CA ILE A 265 14.67 14.84 -21.45
C ILE A 265 13.78 14.55 -22.65
N ASP A 266 14.26 14.88 -23.84
CA ASP A 266 13.62 14.48 -25.08
C ASP A 266 13.95 13.01 -25.36
N VAL A 267 13.11 12.12 -24.84
CA VAL A 267 13.10 10.73 -25.28
C VAL A 267 12.37 10.72 -26.62
N GLY A 268 13.11 10.53 -27.71
CA GLY A 268 12.53 10.35 -29.04
C GLY A 268 11.61 9.13 -29.06
N MET A 269 10.36 9.31 -28.62
CA MET A 269 9.34 8.29 -28.70
C MET A 269 8.77 8.35 -30.10
N GLU A 270 9.40 7.61 -31.02
CA GLU A 270 8.84 7.37 -32.34
C GLU A 270 7.39 6.94 -32.17
N LYS A 271 6.47 7.65 -32.83
CA LYS A 271 5.07 7.23 -32.87
C LYS A 271 5.05 5.82 -33.44
N ARG A 272 4.57 4.85 -32.65
CA ARG A 272 4.31 3.51 -33.18
C ARG A 272 3.34 3.64 -34.36
N GLU A 273 3.80 3.28 -35.56
CA GLU A 273 2.96 3.20 -36.75
C GLU A 273 1.73 2.33 -36.45
N GLY A 274 0.54 2.85 -36.75
CA GLY A 274 -0.73 2.15 -36.52
C GLY A 274 -1.38 2.37 -35.16
N SER A 275 -0.85 3.23 -34.28
CA SER A 275 -1.60 3.65 -33.08
C SER A 275 -2.73 4.62 -33.48
N GLU A 276 -3.96 4.12 -33.60
CA GLU A 276 -5.20 4.92 -33.63
C GLU A 276 -5.49 5.61 -32.28
N GLU A 277 -4.50 5.72 -31.41
CA GLU A 277 -4.68 6.24 -30.06
C GLU A 277 -4.81 7.76 -30.09
N GLY A 278 -5.86 8.26 -29.44
CA GLY A 278 -6.13 9.69 -29.28
C GLY A 278 -4.94 10.46 -28.68
N PRO A 279 -5.07 11.79 -28.47
CA PRO A 279 -3.95 12.64 -28.09
C PRO A 279 -3.33 12.17 -26.77
N GLN A 280 -2.22 11.44 -26.85
CA GLN A 280 -1.41 11.01 -25.72
C GLN A 280 -0.10 11.78 -25.71
N VAL A 281 0.35 12.16 -24.53
CA VAL A 281 1.62 12.88 -24.35
C VAL A 281 2.43 12.22 -23.26
N GLY A 282 3.69 11.92 -23.57
CA GLY A 282 4.71 11.50 -22.62
C GLY A 282 5.78 12.58 -22.46
N ARG A 283 6.26 12.76 -21.23
CA ARG A 283 7.44 13.59 -20.91
C ARG A 283 8.29 12.88 -19.87
N VAL A 284 9.59 13.12 -19.93
CA VAL A 284 10.53 12.70 -18.89
C VAL A 284 11.27 13.94 -18.43
N TYR A 285 11.42 14.10 -17.13
CA TYR A 285 12.18 15.18 -16.52
C TYR A 285 13.19 14.59 -15.55
N GLU A 286 14.33 15.24 -15.38
CA GLU A 286 15.36 14.84 -14.43
C GLU A 286 15.79 16.01 -13.56
N LYS A 287 16.00 15.73 -12.28
CA LYS A 287 16.62 16.62 -11.29
C LYS A 287 17.31 15.80 -10.21
N ASP A 288 18.57 16.10 -9.90
CA ASP A 288 19.32 15.49 -8.80
C ASP A 288 19.32 13.93 -8.78
N ASN A 289 19.46 13.30 -9.95
CA ASN A 289 19.36 11.84 -10.17
C ASN A 289 17.98 11.23 -9.85
N VAL A 290 16.95 12.07 -9.79
CA VAL A 290 15.55 11.67 -9.75
C VAL A 290 14.94 11.95 -11.11
N VAL A 291 14.28 10.94 -11.66
CA VAL A 291 13.53 10.97 -12.91
C VAL A 291 12.04 11.03 -12.58
N LEU A 292 11.36 12.00 -13.18
CA LEU A 292 9.91 12.10 -13.22
C LEU A 292 9.43 11.72 -14.62
N THR A 293 8.60 10.68 -14.71
CA THR A 293 7.89 10.31 -15.93
C THR A 293 6.47 10.83 -15.85
N LEU A 294 6.05 11.56 -16.87
CA LEU A 294 4.68 12.00 -17.07
C LEU A 294 4.08 11.26 -18.26
N ALA A 295 2.87 10.74 -18.07
CA ALA A 295 2.03 10.24 -19.15
C ALA A 295 0.63 10.84 -19.00
N SER A 296 0.08 11.40 -20.07
CA SER A 296 -1.26 11.98 -20.06
C SER A 296 -2.06 11.48 -21.27
N LYS A 297 -3.30 11.03 -21.03
CA LYS A 297 -4.21 10.51 -22.06
C LYS A 297 -5.64 10.95 -21.76
N ALA A 298 -6.36 11.37 -22.80
CA ALA A 298 -7.80 11.64 -22.72
C ALA A 298 -8.58 10.33 -22.90
N ASP A 299 -9.62 10.12 -22.09
CA ASP A 299 -10.58 9.05 -22.29
C ASP A 299 -11.45 9.39 -23.52
N PRO A 300 -11.52 8.51 -24.53
CA PRO A 300 -12.28 8.78 -25.76
C PRO A 300 -13.79 8.90 -25.53
N LYS A 301 -14.32 8.43 -24.39
CA LYS A 301 -15.77 8.42 -24.12
C LYS A 301 -16.29 9.76 -23.65
N ASP A 302 -15.57 10.44 -22.76
CA ASP A 302 -16.02 11.65 -22.09
C ASP A 302 -15.04 12.83 -22.20
N GLY A 303 -13.85 12.62 -22.80
CA GLY A 303 -12.80 13.61 -22.94
C GLY A 303 -12.04 13.92 -21.65
N THR A 304 -12.31 13.21 -20.55
CA THR A 304 -11.60 13.38 -19.28
C THR A 304 -10.14 12.97 -19.45
N THR A 305 -9.21 13.80 -18.98
CA THR A 305 -7.77 13.49 -19.04
C THR A 305 -7.29 12.85 -17.76
N PHE A 306 -6.63 11.71 -17.91
CA PHE A 306 -5.85 11.08 -16.85
C PHE A 306 -4.37 11.35 -17.04
N THR A 307 -3.72 11.83 -15.98
CA THR A 307 -2.29 12.15 -15.95
C THR A 307 -1.62 11.33 -14.86
N ALA A 308 -0.73 10.45 -15.25
CA ALA A 308 0.13 9.68 -14.35
C ALA A 308 1.49 10.37 -14.23
N LEU A 309 1.92 10.59 -12.99
CA LEU A 309 3.25 11.08 -12.62
C LEU A 309 3.96 9.96 -11.85
N GLY A 310 4.99 9.39 -12.43
CA GLY A 310 5.86 8.39 -11.80
C GLY A 310 7.19 9.00 -11.41
N LEU A 311 7.59 8.87 -10.16
CA LEU A 311 8.88 9.33 -9.65
C LEU A 311 9.77 8.12 -9.39
N ALA A 312 11.02 8.18 -9.86
CA ALA A 312 12.02 7.16 -9.68
C ALA A 312 13.39 7.79 -9.48
N GLY A 313 14.25 7.23 -8.64
CA GLY A 313 15.59 7.79 -8.47
C GLY A 313 16.46 6.94 -7.58
N VAL A 314 17.77 7.13 -7.73
CA VAL A 314 18.73 6.61 -6.75
C VAL A 314 18.65 7.54 -5.55
N GLY A 315 17.98 7.09 -4.48
CA GLY A 315 17.85 7.90 -3.27
C GLY A 315 19.23 8.39 -2.83
N ALA A 316 19.39 9.71 -2.68
CA ALA A 316 20.50 10.24 -1.90
C ALA A 316 20.40 9.56 -0.54
N VAL A 317 21.36 8.70 -0.20
CA VAL A 317 21.38 7.96 1.05
C VAL A 317 21.17 8.97 2.17
N HIS A 318 20.00 8.95 2.81
CA HIS A 318 19.74 9.82 3.93
C HIS A 318 20.83 9.53 4.98
N PRO A 319 21.59 10.52 5.47
CA PRO A 319 22.77 10.29 6.33
C PRO A 319 22.52 9.55 7.66
N GLY A 320 21.29 9.10 7.95
CA GLY A 320 20.93 8.36 9.17
C GLY A 320 20.19 7.03 8.93
N GLY A 321 19.93 6.65 7.68
CA GLY A 321 19.33 5.35 7.38
C GLY A 321 20.43 4.33 7.13
N GLN A 322 20.62 3.37 8.04
CA GLN A 322 21.39 2.16 7.73
C GLN A 322 20.64 1.39 6.65
N SER A 323 20.84 1.79 5.40
CA SER A 323 20.51 0.98 4.25
C SER A 323 21.50 -0.18 4.23
N GLY A 324 21.01 -1.39 4.50
CA GLY A 324 21.73 -2.63 4.25
C GLY A 324 21.92 -2.91 2.75
N ALA A 325 22.02 -1.89 1.90
CA ALA A 325 22.29 -2.01 0.49
C ALA A 325 23.66 -2.66 0.30
N ASN A 326 23.60 -3.96 0.01
CA ASN A 326 24.75 -4.79 -0.29
C ASN A 326 25.38 -4.29 -1.61
N LYS A 327 26.59 -3.70 -1.53
CA LYS A 327 27.30 -3.03 -2.63
C LYS A 327 27.78 -3.95 -3.78
N ASN A 328 27.27 -5.17 -3.89
CA ASN A 328 27.74 -6.16 -4.87
C ASN A 328 26.63 -6.66 -5.78
N VAL A 329 26.06 -5.78 -6.60
CA VAL A 329 25.30 -6.19 -7.79
C VAL A 329 26.03 -5.65 -9.02
N LYS A 330 26.93 -6.46 -9.59
CA LYS A 330 27.35 -6.30 -10.98
C LYS A 330 26.28 -6.99 -11.82
N ILE A 331 25.51 -6.21 -12.56
CA ILE A 331 24.66 -6.71 -13.64
C ILE A 331 25.61 -6.98 -14.81
N HIS A 332 25.71 -8.25 -15.21
CA HIS A 332 26.41 -8.70 -16.42
C HIS A 332 25.41 -8.83 -17.56
#